data_AF-A0AAV9QYQ7-F1
#
_entry.id   AF-A0AAV9QYQ7-F1
#
_cell.length_a   1.000
_cell.length_b   1.000
_cell.length_c   1.000
_cell.angle_alpha   90.00
_cell.angle_beta   90.00
_cell.angle_gamma   90.00
#
_symmetry.space_group_name_H-M   'P 1'
#
loop_
_entity.id
_entity.type
_entity.pdbx_description
1 polymer ?
#
loop_
_entity_poly.entity_id
_entity_poly.type
_entity_poly.pdbx_seq_one_letter_code
_entity_poly.pdbx_strand_id
1 'polypeptide(L)'
;MASTVKQASKIVPKTAAGGSAAAGASGGPPTMPLASPLMGKKKKPFLGMPAPLGYVPGLGRGATGFTTRSDIGPARDANDPVDDRHAPPGKRTVGDQMKKNQDDDDEDLNDTNYDEFNGYAGSLFSSGPYEKDDEEADAIYAALDKRMDERRKERRELREKEEIEKYRMERPKIQQQFSDLKRKLAEVSEEEWLSIPEVGDARNKRQRNPRHEKLTPVPDSFFSKHLQSGENHTSVDPLQGLGGLNTPYPGSMTPGLMTPGTGELDMRKIGQARNTLMDMRLSQVSDSVSGQTVVDPKGYLTDLNSMIPTYGGDISDIKKARLLLKSVRETNPHHPPAWIASARLEEVTGKLQVARNLIMKGTEMCPKSEDVWLEAARLQPGDTAKAVVAQAVRHLPQSVRIYIRAAELETDIRAKKRVLRKALENVSKSVLLWKAAVELEEPEDARIMLSRAVECCPTSVELWLALAHLETYENARRVLNKARENIPTDRHIWITAAKLEEANGNTQMVDKIIDRAITSLRANGVEINREQWIQDAEECDKAGSVATCQAVIRAVIGIGIEEEDRKHTWMEDADSIKENVPFNLEVKVTGVWRNSGSKLPEM
;
A
#
# COMPACT_ATOMS: atom_id res chain seq x y z
N MET A 1 18.17 -39.71 13.39
CA MET A 1 19.51 -39.92 13.95
C MET A 1 19.78 -38.77 14.91
N ALA A 2 19.34 -38.94 16.16
CA ALA A 2 20.17 -39.13 17.37
C ALA A 2 20.37 -37.75 18.04
N SER A 3 19.55 -37.30 19.00
CA SER A 3 19.02 -37.89 20.24
C SER A 3 20.11 -38.43 21.16
N THR A 4 20.17 -37.89 22.39
CA THR A 4 20.23 -38.54 23.73
C THR A 4 20.80 -37.49 24.71
N VAL A 5 20.09 -36.87 25.68
CA VAL A 5 19.22 -37.29 26.80
C VAL A 5 19.98 -37.79 28.04
N LYS A 6 19.47 -37.36 29.22
CA LYS A 6 19.64 -37.80 30.63
C LYS A 6 20.76 -37.10 31.43
N GLN A 7 20.56 -36.73 32.71
CA GLN A 7 19.70 -37.37 33.73
C GLN A 7 19.43 -36.44 34.92
N ALA A 8 18.24 -36.56 35.51
CA ALA A 8 17.83 -35.98 36.80
C ALA A 8 17.89 -37.04 37.91
N SER A 9 18.18 -36.62 39.15
CA SER A 9 17.77 -37.22 40.45
C SER A 9 18.31 -36.28 41.57
N LYS A 10 17.80 -36.13 42.79
CA LYS A 10 16.84 -36.87 43.61
C LYS A 10 16.41 -35.96 44.79
N ILE A 11 15.32 -36.34 45.46
CA ILE A 11 14.60 -35.61 46.52
C ILE A 11 15.05 -36.08 47.93
N VAL A 12 14.68 -35.27 48.94
CA VAL A 12 14.29 -35.56 50.35
C VAL A 12 15.39 -35.54 51.46
N PRO A 13 15.06 -35.40 52.77
CA PRO A 13 14.89 -34.17 53.56
C PRO A 13 15.69 -34.17 54.90
N LYS A 14 15.50 -33.18 55.78
CA LYS A 14 15.62 -33.31 57.27
C LYS A 14 14.88 -32.14 57.95
N THR A 15 13.72 -32.37 58.59
CA THR A 15 13.51 -32.59 60.06
C THR A 15 14.06 -31.45 60.93
N ALA A 16 13.23 -30.58 61.49
CA ALA A 16 12.35 -30.78 62.66
C ALA A 16 13.09 -30.80 64.01
N ALA A 17 12.84 -29.78 64.83
CA ALA A 17 12.72 -29.81 66.29
C ALA A 17 12.05 -28.46 66.67
N GLY A 18 10.96 -28.37 67.43
CA GLY A 18 10.42 -29.32 68.39
C GLY A 18 10.43 -28.66 69.78
N GLY A 19 9.24 -28.50 70.37
CA GLY A 19 9.05 -28.20 71.80
C GLY A 19 8.17 -26.97 72.04
N SER A 20 6.85 -27.09 72.25
CA SER A 20 6.17 -27.60 73.47
C SER A 20 6.18 -26.54 74.59
N ALA A 21 5.11 -26.16 75.29
CA ALA A 21 3.75 -26.68 75.49
C ALA A 21 2.95 -25.55 76.18
N ALA A 22 1.66 -25.34 75.89
CA ALA A 22 0.46 -25.88 76.59
C ALA A 22 0.25 -25.27 78.01
N ALA A 23 -0.94 -25.02 78.54
CA ALA A 23 -2.32 -25.40 78.23
C ALA A 23 -3.25 -24.34 78.89
N GLY A 24 -4.42 -24.03 78.31
CA GLY A 24 -5.73 -24.51 78.81
C GLY A 24 -6.36 -23.54 79.85
N ALA A 25 -7.66 -23.32 79.98
CA ALA A 25 -8.87 -23.74 79.28
C ALA A 25 -10.06 -22.87 79.79
N SER A 26 -11.17 -22.94 79.05
CA SER A 26 -12.59 -22.85 79.49
C SER A 26 -13.37 -21.52 79.38
N GLY A 27 -14.59 -21.64 78.82
CA GLY A 27 -15.74 -20.73 79.05
C GLY A 27 -16.42 -20.15 77.80
N GLY A 28 -17.56 -20.72 77.36
CA GLY A 28 -18.33 -20.31 76.16
C GLY A 28 -19.21 -19.04 76.29
N PRO A 29 -19.92 -18.64 75.21
CA PRO A 29 -20.43 -17.28 74.97
C PRO A 29 -21.95 -17.10 75.23
N PRO A 30 -22.47 -15.86 75.13
CA PRO A 30 -23.65 -15.65 74.27
C PRO A 30 -23.59 -14.33 73.46
N THR A 31 -23.74 -14.42 72.13
CA THR A 31 -24.91 -13.99 71.31
C THR A 31 -24.80 -12.60 70.68
N MET A 32 -24.77 -12.59 69.34
CA MET A 32 -24.88 -11.44 68.43
C MET A 32 -26.30 -10.85 68.38
N PRO A 33 -26.46 -9.65 67.79
CA PRO A 33 -27.50 -9.45 66.80
C PRO A 33 -26.91 -9.24 65.39
N LEU A 34 -27.65 -9.77 64.42
CA LEU A 34 -27.33 -9.93 63.00
C LEU A 34 -27.16 -8.60 62.26
N ALA A 35 -26.08 -8.50 61.47
CA ALA A 35 -25.92 -7.48 60.45
C ALA A 35 -26.52 -7.95 59.11
N SER A 36 -27.37 -7.11 58.51
CA SER A 36 -27.85 -7.27 57.12
C SER A 36 -26.72 -7.04 56.09
N PRO A 37 -26.72 -7.71 54.93
CA PRO A 37 -25.52 -7.87 54.11
C PRO A 37 -25.54 -7.02 52.82
N LEU A 38 -25.15 -5.74 52.87
CA LEU A 38 -24.88 -4.96 51.64
C LEU A 38 -23.84 -3.85 51.88
N MET A 39 -22.55 -4.20 51.93
CA MET A 39 -21.46 -3.23 51.81
C MET A 39 -20.42 -3.74 50.79
N GLY A 40 -20.33 -3.02 49.68
CA GLY A 40 -19.48 -3.34 48.54
C GLY A 40 -17.98 -3.31 48.84
N LYS A 41 -17.26 -4.18 48.13
CA LYS A 41 -15.86 -4.06 47.68
C LYS A 41 -14.86 -3.52 48.71
N LYS A 42 -14.22 -4.46 49.45
CA LYS A 42 -12.88 -4.37 50.07
C LYS A 42 -12.41 -2.94 50.40
N LYS A 43 -12.97 -2.33 51.46
CA LYS A 43 -12.26 -1.24 52.15
C LYS A 43 -10.88 -1.77 52.52
N LYS A 44 -9.83 -1.08 52.06
CA LYS A 44 -8.46 -1.48 52.40
C LYS A 44 -8.34 -1.43 53.93
N PRO A 45 -7.79 -2.48 54.59
CA PRO A 45 -7.88 -2.65 56.04
C PRO A 45 -7.24 -1.51 56.85
N PHE A 46 -6.35 -0.72 56.24
CA PHE A 46 -5.72 0.43 56.86
C PHE A 46 -6.56 1.72 56.85
N LEU A 47 -7.63 1.80 56.05
CA LEU A 47 -8.43 3.02 55.92
C LEU A 47 -9.45 3.08 57.06
N GLY A 48 -9.15 3.88 58.09
CA GLY A 48 -9.96 4.02 59.32
C GLY A 48 -9.28 3.54 60.60
N MET A 49 -8.05 3.01 60.51
CA MET A 49 -7.21 2.74 61.69
C MET A 49 -6.42 4.01 62.07
N PRO A 50 -6.27 4.34 63.36
CA PRO A 50 -5.39 5.42 63.79
C PRO A 50 -3.92 5.08 63.46
N ALA A 51 -3.10 6.09 63.18
CA ALA A 51 -1.70 5.89 62.84
C ALA A 51 -0.95 5.15 63.98
N PRO A 52 -0.03 4.20 63.66
CA PRO A 52 0.78 3.52 64.67
C PRO A 52 1.62 4.51 65.49
N LEU A 53 1.69 4.30 66.81
CA LEU A 53 2.50 5.13 67.71
C LEU A 53 3.98 5.05 67.32
N GLY A 54 4.62 6.20 67.08
CA GLY A 54 6.03 6.30 66.68
C GLY A 54 6.28 6.29 65.16
N TYR A 55 5.25 6.19 64.32
CA TYR A 55 5.41 6.32 62.87
C TYR A 55 5.60 7.79 62.46
N VAL A 56 6.77 8.11 61.90
CA VAL A 56 7.04 9.40 61.25
C VAL A 56 6.77 9.25 59.75
N PRO A 57 5.78 9.95 59.17
CA PRO A 57 5.52 9.93 57.73
C PRO A 57 6.76 10.37 56.94
N GLY A 58 7.08 9.71 55.82
CA GLY A 58 8.30 9.99 55.03
C GLY A 58 9.51 9.17 55.49
N LEU A 59 9.90 9.29 56.77
CA LEU A 59 11.03 8.53 57.34
C LEU A 59 10.69 7.04 57.52
N GLY A 60 9.49 6.73 58.04
CA GLY A 60 8.99 5.35 58.21
C GLY A 60 8.63 4.64 56.89
N ARG A 61 8.61 5.38 55.77
CA ARG A 61 8.48 4.84 54.40
C ARG A 61 9.84 4.55 53.76
N GLY A 62 10.95 5.02 54.36
CA GLY A 62 12.28 5.01 53.74
C GLY A 62 12.41 6.00 52.58
N ALA A 63 11.57 7.05 52.56
CA ALA A 63 11.65 8.09 51.54
C ALA A 63 12.66 9.15 51.99
N THR A 64 13.76 9.29 51.24
CA THR A 64 14.69 10.41 51.37
C THR A 64 14.39 11.45 50.32
N GLY A 65 14.33 12.74 50.69
CA GLY A 65 14.26 13.83 49.73
C GLY A 65 15.46 13.82 48.78
N PHE A 66 15.26 14.21 47.52
CA PHE A 66 16.34 14.33 46.56
C PHE A 66 17.21 15.53 46.97
N THR A 67 18.44 15.29 47.45
CA THR A 67 19.38 16.38 47.76
C THR A 67 19.84 17.02 46.47
N THR A 68 19.52 18.29 46.26
CA THR A 68 20.08 19.06 45.15
C THR A 68 21.37 19.75 45.60
N ARG A 69 22.19 20.20 44.65
CA ARG A 69 23.54 20.79 44.90
C ARG A 69 23.52 22.03 45.79
N SER A 70 22.34 22.56 46.12
CA SER A 70 22.11 23.69 47.01
C SER A 70 21.92 23.29 48.50
N ASP A 71 21.67 22.00 48.80
CA ASP A 71 21.38 21.52 50.17
C ASP A 71 22.62 21.04 50.96
N ILE A 72 23.79 20.93 50.31
CA ILE A 72 25.03 20.49 50.97
C ILE A 72 25.84 21.74 51.36
N GLY A 73 25.51 22.31 52.51
CA GLY A 73 26.38 23.23 53.25
C GLY A 73 27.66 22.52 53.75
N PRO A 74 28.65 23.26 54.30
CA PRO A 74 29.96 22.70 54.63
C PRO A 74 29.84 21.54 55.61
N ALA A 75 30.49 20.41 55.27
CA ALA A 75 30.36 19.13 55.93
C ALA A 75 30.54 19.19 57.46
N ARG A 76 29.60 18.59 58.21
CA ARG A 76 29.78 18.27 59.64
C ARG A 76 30.82 17.16 59.80
N ASP A 77 31.71 17.35 60.76
CA ASP A 77 32.80 16.45 61.12
C ASP A 77 32.27 15.14 61.75
N ALA A 78 32.94 14.02 61.47
CA ALA A 78 32.45 12.66 61.68
C ALA A 78 32.54 12.15 63.15
N ASN A 79 32.59 13.04 64.14
CA ASN A 79 32.83 12.70 65.55
C ASN A 79 31.86 13.34 66.54
N ASP A 80 30.61 13.59 66.14
CA ASP A 80 29.58 14.08 67.06
C ASP A 80 28.78 12.90 67.68
N PRO A 81 28.76 12.72 69.02
CA PRO A 81 28.10 11.59 69.65
C PRO A 81 26.56 11.65 69.51
N VAL A 82 25.96 10.48 69.29
CA VAL A 82 24.50 10.29 69.32
C VAL A 82 23.97 10.49 70.74
N ASP A 83 23.28 11.61 71.02
CA ASP A 83 22.59 11.81 72.30
C ASP A 83 21.24 11.09 72.28
N ASP A 84 21.28 9.84 72.72
CA ASP A 84 20.18 8.92 72.91
C ASP A 84 19.42 9.27 74.21
N ARG A 85 18.69 10.39 74.20
CA ARG A 85 17.80 10.79 75.29
C ARG A 85 16.45 11.24 74.76
N HIS A 86 15.51 10.30 74.69
CA HIS A 86 14.09 10.62 74.56
C HIS A 86 13.35 10.26 75.85
N ALA A 87 12.75 11.29 76.46
CA ALA A 87 11.75 11.15 77.50
C ALA A 87 10.43 10.60 76.89
N PRO A 88 9.59 9.89 77.67
CA PRO A 88 8.42 9.20 77.12
C PRO A 88 7.31 10.22 76.74
N PRO A 89 6.62 10.06 75.59
CA PRO A 89 5.53 10.95 75.24
C PRO A 89 4.27 10.62 76.04
N GLY A 90 3.76 11.61 76.77
CA GLY A 90 2.46 11.55 77.45
C GLY A 90 1.29 11.50 76.46
N LYS A 91 0.28 10.69 76.78
CA LYS A 91 -1.00 10.61 76.05
C LYS A 91 -1.70 11.98 76.01
N ARG A 92 -2.05 12.48 74.83
CA ARG A 92 -3.00 13.61 74.67
C ARG A 92 -3.93 13.43 73.46
N THR A 93 -5.11 14.02 73.60
CA THR A 93 -6.34 13.81 72.83
C THR A 93 -6.44 14.69 71.58
N VAL A 94 -7.43 14.38 70.73
CA VAL A 94 -7.70 14.95 69.39
C VAL A 94 -7.87 16.49 69.34
N GLY A 95 -7.94 17.18 70.49
CA GLY A 95 -8.02 18.65 70.56
C GLY A 95 -6.69 19.40 70.45
N ASP A 96 -5.54 18.71 70.57
CA ASP A 96 -4.21 19.34 70.57
C ASP A 96 -3.57 19.45 69.17
N GLN A 97 -4.22 18.89 68.13
CA GLN A 97 -3.70 18.91 66.74
C GLN A 97 -3.84 20.28 66.06
N MET A 98 -4.66 21.19 66.57
CA MET A 98 -4.88 22.49 65.94
C MET A 98 -3.94 23.59 66.47
N LYS A 99 -3.19 23.31 67.54
CA LYS A 99 -2.23 24.26 68.13
C LYS A 99 -0.77 23.97 67.77
N LYS A 100 -0.52 22.89 67.00
CA LYS A 100 0.79 22.47 66.51
C LYS A 100 0.89 22.59 64.98
N ASN A 101 0.39 23.69 64.43
CA ASN A 101 0.76 24.18 63.09
C ASN A 101 1.54 25.50 63.21
N GLN A 102 2.03 25.83 64.40
CA GLN A 102 2.69 27.11 64.69
C GLN A 102 4.15 26.95 65.12
N ASP A 103 4.67 25.71 65.18
CA ASP A 103 6.06 25.38 65.54
C ASP A 103 6.74 24.44 64.52
N ASP A 104 6.18 24.31 63.32
CA ASP A 104 6.88 23.72 62.16
C ASP A 104 6.98 24.86 61.13
N ASP A 105 8.19 25.45 61.01
CA ASP A 105 8.60 26.45 60.01
C ASP A 105 8.61 25.85 58.59
N ASP A 106 7.53 25.20 58.18
CA ASP A 106 7.32 24.78 56.80
C ASP A 106 6.59 25.93 56.08
N GLU A 107 7.36 26.90 55.61
CA GLU A 107 6.88 27.99 54.75
C GLU A 107 6.07 27.37 53.58
N ASP A 108 4.79 27.77 53.43
CA ASP A 108 3.95 27.31 52.31
C ASP A 108 4.40 28.00 51.02
N LEU A 109 5.48 27.47 50.45
CA LEU A 109 6.13 27.96 49.23
C LEU A 109 5.43 27.48 47.95
N ASN A 110 4.18 27.04 48.04
CA ASN A 110 3.41 26.60 46.89
C ASN A 110 3.04 27.80 45.99
N ASP A 111 3.02 27.59 44.68
CA ASP A 111 2.69 28.63 43.69
C ASP A 111 1.28 29.21 43.90
N THR A 112 0.36 28.46 44.53
CA THR A 112 -0.98 28.98 44.89
C THR A 112 -0.95 30.02 46.01
N ASN A 113 0.10 30.00 46.83
CA ASN A 113 0.34 30.93 47.91
C ASN A 113 1.23 32.10 47.48
N TYR A 114 1.89 32.01 46.32
CA TYR A 114 2.70 33.08 45.74
C TYR A 114 1.86 34.01 44.86
N ASP A 115 2.01 35.32 45.05
CA ASP A 115 1.48 36.39 44.20
C ASP A 115 2.65 37.23 43.67
N GLU A 116 2.67 37.57 42.38
CA GLU A 116 3.82 38.29 41.79
C GLU A 116 4.01 39.70 42.35
N PHE A 117 2.94 40.32 42.86
CA PHE A 117 3.00 41.66 43.43
C PHE A 117 3.32 41.66 44.93
N ASN A 118 2.63 40.81 45.71
CA ASN A 118 2.75 40.79 47.17
C ASN A 118 3.72 39.72 47.71
N GLY A 119 4.26 38.83 46.86
CA GLY A 119 5.08 37.70 47.27
C GLY A 119 4.26 36.55 47.85
N TYR A 120 4.85 35.77 48.76
CA TYR A 120 4.12 34.70 49.45
C TYR A 120 3.09 35.27 50.42
N ALA A 121 1.86 34.80 50.33
CA ALA A 121 0.80 35.16 51.24
C ALA A 121 1.03 34.51 52.62
N GLY A 122 0.89 35.33 53.67
CA GLY A 122 1.23 34.97 55.05
C GLY A 122 2.02 36.09 55.71
N SER A 123 1.73 36.37 56.98
CA SER A 123 2.50 37.38 57.74
C SER A 123 3.70 36.72 58.40
N LEU A 124 4.89 37.26 58.14
CA LEU A 124 6.15 36.84 58.77
C LEU A 124 6.24 37.22 60.26
N PHE A 125 5.42 38.17 60.72
CA PHE A 125 5.57 38.80 62.02
C PHE A 125 4.58 38.28 63.09
N SER A 126 3.81 37.23 62.76
CA SER A 126 2.77 36.71 63.66
C SER A 126 3.30 35.80 64.79
N SER A 127 4.58 35.42 64.77
CA SER A 127 5.17 34.44 65.72
C SER A 127 6.09 35.05 66.78
N GLY A 128 6.41 36.36 66.71
CA GLY A 128 7.17 37.06 67.73
C GLY A 128 6.36 37.33 69.01
N PRO A 129 7.02 37.67 70.14
CA PRO A 129 6.30 38.12 71.33
C PRO A 129 5.52 39.39 70.99
N TYR A 130 4.20 39.31 71.06
CA TYR A 130 3.29 40.44 70.88
C TYR A 130 2.99 41.02 72.26
N GLU A 131 3.62 42.14 72.59
CA GLU A 131 3.53 42.79 73.88
C GLU A 131 2.41 43.85 73.87
N LYS A 132 2.12 44.41 75.04
CA LYS A 132 1.00 45.34 75.21
C LYS A 132 1.24 46.66 74.47
N ASP A 133 2.49 47.09 74.37
CA ASP A 133 2.90 48.24 73.57
C ASP A 133 2.80 47.98 72.06
N ASP A 134 3.00 46.75 71.59
CA ASP A 134 2.72 46.37 70.19
C ASP A 134 1.23 46.48 69.87
N GLU A 135 0.34 46.03 70.77
CA GLU A 135 -1.12 46.17 70.62
C GLU A 135 -1.55 47.65 70.58
N GLU A 136 -0.98 48.47 71.47
CA GLU A 136 -1.22 49.91 71.48
C GLU A 136 -0.69 50.59 70.20
N ALA A 137 0.48 50.17 69.71
CA ALA A 137 1.06 50.66 68.47
C ALA A 137 0.19 50.28 67.26
N ASP A 138 -0.21 49.02 67.12
CA ASP A 138 -1.09 48.54 66.04
C ASP A 138 -2.45 49.24 66.08
N ALA A 139 -3.02 49.47 67.27
CA ALA A 139 -4.25 50.24 67.41
C ALA A 139 -4.08 51.68 66.90
N ILE A 140 -2.94 52.33 67.18
CA ILE A 140 -2.61 53.67 66.67
C ILE A 140 -2.43 53.64 65.14
N TYR A 141 -1.65 52.70 64.60
CA TYR A 141 -1.39 52.58 63.16
C TYR A 141 -2.67 52.23 62.40
N ALA A 142 -3.48 51.29 62.88
CA ALA A 142 -4.79 50.96 62.29
C ALA A 142 -5.77 52.14 62.36
N ALA A 143 -5.75 52.92 63.44
CA ALA A 143 -6.54 54.16 63.52
C ALA A 143 -6.05 55.20 62.50
N LEU A 144 -4.75 55.28 62.27
CA LEU A 144 -4.14 56.15 61.26
C LEU A 144 -4.55 55.72 59.85
N ASP A 145 -4.43 54.44 59.52
CA ASP A 145 -4.82 53.88 58.21
C ASP A 145 -6.32 54.02 57.96
N LYS A 146 -7.14 53.69 58.96
CA LYS A 146 -8.58 53.92 58.91
C LYS A 146 -8.90 55.40 58.64
N ARG A 147 -8.23 56.33 59.34
CA ARG A 147 -8.36 57.77 59.13
C ARG A 147 -7.90 58.21 57.73
N MET A 148 -6.84 57.59 57.20
CA MET A 148 -6.39 57.83 55.83
C MET A 148 -7.45 57.37 54.82
N ASP A 149 -8.10 56.24 55.09
CA ASP A 149 -9.16 55.68 54.26
C ASP A 149 -10.50 56.44 54.33
N GLU A 150 -10.82 57.09 55.46
CA GLU A 150 -12.03 57.91 55.67
C GLU A 150 -12.21 58.98 54.57
N ARG A 151 -11.13 59.50 53.97
CA ARG A 151 -11.18 60.56 52.93
C ARG A 151 -12.11 60.25 51.75
N ARG A 152 -12.29 58.96 51.43
CA ARG A 152 -13.18 58.49 50.35
C ARG A 152 -14.01 57.27 50.74
N LYS A 153 -14.02 56.89 52.02
CA LYS A 153 -14.59 55.64 52.50
C LYS A 153 -16.04 55.44 52.08
N GLU A 154 -16.92 56.40 52.38
CA GLU A 154 -18.35 56.30 52.04
C GLU A 154 -18.57 56.05 50.53
N ARG A 155 -17.86 56.77 49.65
CA ARG A 155 -17.99 56.59 48.20
C ARG A 155 -17.33 55.31 47.70
N ARG A 156 -16.20 54.90 48.29
CA ARG A 156 -15.46 53.69 47.92
C ARG A 156 -16.28 52.45 48.28
N GLU A 157 -16.73 52.37 49.52
CA GLU A 157 -17.52 51.26 50.05
C GLU A 157 -18.91 51.19 49.37
N LEU A 158 -19.56 52.32 49.11
CA LEU A 158 -20.83 52.34 48.38
C LEU A 158 -20.66 51.81 46.96
N ARG A 159 -19.62 52.27 46.24
CA ARG A 159 -19.33 51.78 44.88
C ARG A 159 -18.96 50.31 44.87
N GLU A 160 -18.08 49.88 45.78
CA GLU A 160 -17.67 48.48 45.91
C GLU A 160 -18.88 47.59 46.22
N LYS A 161 -19.79 48.05 47.09
CA LYS A 161 -21.03 47.34 47.40
C LYS A 161 -21.96 47.24 46.18
N GLU A 162 -22.18 48.35 45.47
CA GLU A 162 -22.99 48.35 44.24
C GLU A 162 -22.37 47.49 43.13
N GLU A 163 -21.05 47.50 43.00
CA GLU A 163 -20.32 46.72 42.00
C GLU A 163 -20.37 45.23 42.32
N ILE A 164 -20.17 44.84 43.58
CA ILE A 164 -20.34 43.45 44.03
C ILE A 164 -21.80 43.00 43.87
N GLU A 165 -22.78 43.87 44.14
CA GLU A 165 -24.20 43.56 43.94
C GLU A 165 -24.51 43.35 42.45
N LYS A 166 -24.14 44.30 41.58
CA LYS A 166 -24.31 44.18 40.12
C LYS A 166 -23.59 42.96 39.57
N TYR A 167 -22.35 42.71 40.01
CA TYR A 167 -21.57 41.54 39.61
C TYR A 167 -22.24 40.24 40.03
N ARG A 168 -22.79 40.16 41.24
CA ARG A 168 -23.54 38.97 41.70
C ARG A 168 -24.88 38.80 40.97
N MET A 169 -25.51 39.89 40.54
CA MET A 169 -26.73 39.84 39.72
C MET A 169 -26.43 39.37 38.29
N GLU A 170 -25.30 39.79 37.70
CA GLU A 170 -24.90 39.40 36.35
C GLU A 170 -24.28 37.99 36.31
N ARG A 171 -23.41 37.67 37.26
CA ARG A 171 -22.66 36.42 37.37
C ARG A 171 -22.68 35.87 38.80
N PRO A 172 -23.83 35.34 39.24
CA PRO A 172 -23.91 34.66 40.53
C PRO A 172 -22.95 33.46 40.58
N LYS A 173 -22.38 33.16 41.75
CA LYS A 173 -21.57 31.94 41.94
C LYS A 173 -22.43 30.71 41.71
N ILE A 174 -21.82 29.60 41.28
CA ILE A 174 -22.53 28.34 40.97
C ILE A 174 -23.45 27.91 42.14
N GLN A 175 -22.96 27.98 43.38
CA GLN A 175 -23.75 27.64 44.57
C GLN A 175 -24.95 28.58 44.80
N GLN A 176 -24.86 29.84 44.36
CA GLN A 176 -25.94 30.83 44.46
C GLN A 176 -27.01 30.58 43.39
N GLN A 177 -26.61 30.19 42.17
CA GLN A 177 -27.53 29.79 41.09
C GLN A 177 -28.40 28.59 41.48
N PHE A 178 -27.83 27.67 42.26
CA PHE A 178 -28.52 26.47 42.75
C PHE A 178 -29.01 26.60 44.19
N SER A 179 -28.98 27.80 44.79
CA SER A 179 -29.34 27.97 46.21
C SER A 179 -30.82 27.71 46.46
N ASP A 180 -31.68 28.07 45.51
CA ASP A 180 -33.10 27.80 45.49
C ASP A 180 -33.40 26.30 45.32
N LEU A 181 -32.73 25.62 44.37
CA LEU A 181 -32.86 24.18 44.18
C LEU A 181 -32.30 23.40 45.36
N LYS A 182 -31.19 23.83 45.96
CA LYS A 182 -30.63 23.23 47.17
C LYS A 182 -31.56 23.40 48.38
N ARG A 183 -32.26 24.54 48.48
CA ARG A 183 -33.30 24.74 49.50
C ARG A 183 -34.52 23.85 49.23
N LYS A 184 -34.91 23.68 47.95
CA LYS A 184 -36.00 22.77 47.55
C LYS A 184 -35.63 21.30 47.74
N LEU A 185 -34.35 20.95 47.62
CA LEU A 185 -33.84 19.61 47.87
C LEU A 185 -33.97 19.20 49.35
N ALA A 186 -34.08 20.16 50.27
CA ALA A 186 -34.36 19.89 51.68
C ALA A 186 -35.82 19.43 51.94
N GLU A 187 -36.71 19.56 50.95
CA GLU A 187 -38.10 19.07 51.02
C GLU A 187 -38.21 17.56 50.74
N VAL A 188 -37.20 16.96 50.10
CA VAL A 188 -37.12 15.53 49.80
C VAL A 188 -36.91 14.74 51.10
N SER A 189 -37.76 13.75 51.36
CA SER A 189 -37.70 12.94 52.57
C SER A 189 -36.49 11.99 52.55
N GLU A 190 -36.03 11.57 53.73
CA GLU A 190 -34.94 10.59 53.82
C GLU A 190 -35.29 9.26 53.13
N GLU A 191 -36.57 8.87 53.11
CA GLU A 191 -37.04 7.68 52.40
C GLU A 191 -36.82 7.79 50.88
N GLU A 192 -37.12 8.96 50.30
CA GLU A 192 -36.84 9.24 48.89
C GLU A 192 -35.33 9.24 48.61
N TRP A 193 -34.50 9.75 49.53
CA TRP A 193 -33.03 9.69 49.45
C TRP A 193 -32.47 8.27 49.42
N LEU A 194 -33.01 7.35 50.21
CA LEU A 194 -32.61 5.93 50.18
C LEU A 194 -33.11 5.21 48.91
N SER A 195 -34.16 5.71 48.28
CA SER A 195 -34.78 5.13 47.09
C SER A 195 -34.18 5.60 45.75
N ILE A 196 -33.21 6.53 45.77
CA ILE A 196 -32.57 7.02 44.55
C ILE A 196 -31.94 5.84 43.80
N PRO A 197 -32.38 5.55 42.55
CA PRO A 197 -31.79 4.49 41.77
C PRO A 197 -30.33 4.80 41.45
N GLU A 198 -29.46 3.81 41.62
CA GLU A 198 -28.13 3.86 41.04
C GLU A 198 -28.22 3.86 39.50
N VAL A 199 -27.18 4.37 38.83
CA VAL A 199 -27.08 4.41 37.35
C VAL A 199 -26.83 3.00 36.74
N GLY A 200 -27.58 2.00 37.19
CA GLY A 200 -27.51 0.61 36.74
C GLY A 200 -27.49 0.50 35.21
N ASP A 201 -26.75 -0.49 34.71
CA ASP A 201 -26.59 -1.03 33.34
C ASP A 201 -26.62 -0.11 32.09
N ALA A 202 -26.76 1.22 32.22
CA ALA A 202 -26.58 2.18 31.14
C ALA A 202 -25.09 2.33 30.74
N ARG A 203 -24.15 1.81 31.56
CA ARG A 203 -22.70 1.89 31.33
C ARG A 203 -21.97 0.54 31.14
N ASN A 204 -22.70 -0.57 31.07
CA ASN A 204 -22.11 -1.92 31.02
C ASN A 204 -22.19 -2.62 29.64
N LYS A 205 -22.03 -1.86 28.56
CA LYS A 205 -21.90 -2.41 27.20
C LYS A 205 -20.73 -3.40 27.07
N ARG A 206 -19.71 -3.28 27.94
CA ARG A 206 -18.50 -4.12 27.95
C ARG A 206 -18.69 -5.50 28.60
N GLN A 207 -19.68 -5.67 29.50
CA GLN A 207 -19.96 -6.96 30.14
C GLN A 207 -21.00 -7.80 29.38
N ARG A 208 -21.88 -7.16 28.57
CA ARG A 208 -22.93 -7.86 27.81
C ARG A 208 -22.43 -8.63 26.58
N ASN A 209 -21.26 -8.28 26.04
CA ASN A 209 -20.63 -8.99 24.93
C ASN A 209 -19.25 -9.53 25.33
N PRO A 210 -19.16 -10.69 26.01
CA PRO A 210 -17.94 -11.48 25.97
C PRO A 210 -17.84 -12.14 24.58
N ARG A 211 -17.55 -11.35 23.54
CA ARG A 211 -17.02 -11.89 22.29
C ARG A 211 -15.65 -12.44 22.62
N HIS A 212 -15.60 -13.74 22.89
CA HIS A 212 -14.35 -14.48 22.83
C HIS A 212 -13.86 -14.40 21.39
N GLU A 213 -12.78 -13.67 21.15
CA GLU A 213 -12.07 -13.72 19.86
C GLU A 213 -11.42 -15.10 19.73
N LYS A 214 -12.21 -16.11 19.36
CA LYS A 214 -11.66 -17.32 18.76
C LYS A 214 -11.31 -16.97 17.32
N LEU A 215 -10.06 -16.58 17.12
CA LEU A 215 -9.44 -16.46 15.81
C LEU A 215 -9.20 -17.87 15.28
N THR A 216 -10.13 -18.39 14.47
CA THR A 216 -9.86 -19.55 13.61
C THR A 216 -9.18 -19.05 12.34
N PRO A 217 -8.06 -19.66 11.90
CA PRO A 217 -7.50 -19.38 10.58
C PRO A 217 -8.58 -19.53 9.51
N VAL A 218 -8.72 -18.53 8.65
CA VAL A 218 -9.67 -18.56 7.53
C VAL A 218 -9.14 -19.55 6.49
N PRO A 219 -9.95 -20.47 5.94
CA PRO A 219 -9.49 -21.39 4.90
C PRO A 219 -9.13 -20.64 3.63
N ASP A 220 -8.07 -21.08 2.94
CA ASP A 220 -7.51 -20.41 1.75
C ASP A 220 -8.51 -20.24 0.59
N SER A 221 -9.60 -21.02 0.59
CA SER A 221 -10.73 -20.86 -0.33
C SER A 221 -11.40 -19.50 -0.27
N PHE A 222 -11.27 -18.77 0.85
CA PHE A 222 -11.81 -17.41 0.99
C PHE A 222 -11.03 -16.40 0.14
N PHE A 223 -9.71 -16.59 0.00
CA PHE A 223 -8.87 -15.76 -0.85
C PHE A 223 -9.12 -16.04 -2.34
N SER A 224 -9.35 -17.31 -2.72
CA SER A 224 -9.66 -17.67 -4.11
C SER A 224 -10.97 -17.03 -4.60
N LYS A 225 -11.96 -16.89 -3.72
CA LYS A 225 -13.23 -16.25 -4.06
C LYS A 225 -13.08 -14.73 -4.20
N HIS A 226 -12.30 -14.10 -3.32
CA HIS A 226 -11.99 -12.66 -3.40
C HIS A 226 -11.14 -12.28 -4.62
N LEU A 227 -10.24 -13.17 -5.05
CA LEU A 227 -9.42 -12.95 -6.25
C LEU A 227 -10.26 -13.05 -7.54
N GLN A 228 -11.35 -13.82 -7.54
CA GLN A 228 -12.23 -14.00 -8.70
C GLN A 228 -13.37 -12.99 -8.76
N SER A 229 -13.89 -12.50 -7.62
CA SER A 229 -15.06 -11.62 -7.62
C SER A 229 -14.74 -10.12 -7.55
N GLY A 230 -13.51 -9.69 -7.25
CA GLY A 230 -13.09 -8.28 -7.31
C GLY A 230 -13.95 -7.30 -6.49
N GLU A 231 -14.80 -7.82 -5.60
CA GLU A 231 -15.85 -7.08 -4.91
C GLU A 231 -15.37 -6.74 -3.50
N ASN A 232 -14.97 -5.49 -3.29
CA ASN A 232 -14.65 -4.97 -1.96
C ASN A 232 -15.95 -4.67 -1.18
N HIS A 233 -16.61 -5.70 -0.65
CA HIS A 233 -17.70 -5.50 0.32
C HIS A 233 -17.10 -5.20 1.70
N THR A 234 -16.99 -3.91 2.05
CA THR A 234 -16.63 -3.47 3.42
C THR A 234 -17.84 -3.28 4.34
N SER A 235 -19.03 -3.71 3.94
CA SER A 235 -20.24 -3.62 4.74
C SER A 235 -21.02 -4.93 4.75
N VAL A 236 -21.14 -5.52 5.93
CA VAL A 236 -22.16 -6.54 6.20
C VAL A 236 -23.47 -5.80 6.41
N ASP A 237 -24.38 -5.87 5.44
CA ASP A 237 -25.73 -5.31 5.54
C ASP A 237 -26.52 -6.05 6.64
N PRO A 238 -26.91 -5.37 7.74
CA PRO A 238 -27.67 -6.01 8.82
C PRO A 238 -29.12 -6.36 8.45
N LEU A 239 -29.58 -6.01 7.24
CA LEU A 239 -30.98 -6.12 6.84
C LEU A 239 -31.31 -7.32 5.93
N GLN A 240 -30.39 -8.27 5.77
CA GLN A 240 -30.65 -9.56 5.08
C GLN A 240 -30.75 -10.76 6.02
N GLY A 241 -30.97 -10.52 7.31
CA GLY A 241 -31.09 -11.57 8.34
C GLY A 241 -32.50 -11.88 8.85
N LEU A 242 -33.56 -11.27 8.29
CA LEU A 242 -34.94 -11.50 8.76
C LEU A 242 -35.83 -12.07 7.65
N GLY A 243 -35.64 -13.35 7.37
CA GLY A 243 -36.55 -14.18 6.58
C GLY A 243 -37.09 -15.34 7.40
N GLY A 244 -38.27 -15.16 7.99
CA GLY A 244 -39.19 -16.24 8.35
C GLY A 244 -38.94 -17.02 9.65
N LEU A 245 -39.62 -16.62 10.73
CA LEU A 245 -40.25 -17.60 11.61
C LEU A 245 -41.55 -17.02 12.20
N ASN A 246 -42.63 -17.76 12.01
CA ASN A 246 -44.01 -17.45 12.38
C ASN A 246 -44.25 -17.62 13.90
N THR A 247 -45.06 -16.67 14.43
CA THR A 247 -46.02 -16.73 15.56
C THR A 247 -45.52 -16.87 17.02
N PRO A 248 -46.31 -16.46 18.04
CA PRO A 248 -47.25 -15.32 18.14
C PRO A 248 -47.02 -14.50 19.43
N TYR A 249 -47.09 -13.16 19.36
CA TYR A 249 -47.20 -12.31 20.56
C TYR A 249 -48.56 -11.59 20.57
N PRO A 250 -49.36 -11.69 21.65
CA PRO A 250 -50.63 -11.00 21.78
C PRO A 250 -50.42 -9.59 22.34
N GLY A 251 -51.20 -8.61 21.86
CA GLY A 251 -51.31 -7.29 22.50
C GLY A 251 -50.83 -6.12 21.66
N SER A 252 -51.44 -5.92 20.49
CA SER A 252 -51.46 -4.62 19.82
C SER A 252 -52.88 -4.06 19.93
N MET A 253 -53.10 -3.20 20.92
CA MET A 253 -54.29 -2.34 20.93
C MET A 253 -54.15 -1.29 19.83
N THR A 254 -55.12 -1.30 18.93
CA THR A 254 -55.43 -0.30 17.91
C THR A 254 -55.59 1.10 18.52
N PRO A 255 -54.94 2.14 17.98
CA PRO A 255 -55.45 3.49 18.10
C PRO A 255 -56.32 3.81 16.88
N GLY A 256 -57.63 3.65 17.06
CA GLY A 256 -58.63 4.23 16.18
C GLY A 256 -58.68 5.75 16.35
N LEU A 257 -58.94 6.41 15.22
CA LEU A 257 -59.79 7.59 15.06
C LEU A 257 -59.82 8.59 16.23
N MET A 258 -58.98 9.63 16.17
CA MET A 258 -59.21 10.87 16.91
C MET A 258 -59.21 12.04 15.92
N THR A 259 -60.35 12.73 15.92
CA THR A 259 -60.71 13.99 15.28
C THR A 259 -59.64 15.08 15.51
N PRO A 260 -59.46 16.06 14.60
CA PRO A 260 -58.48 17.12 14.80
C PRO A 260 -58.91 18.02 15.97
N GLY A 261 -58.12 18.02 17.04
CA GLY A 261 -58.21 19.02 18.11
C GLY A 261 -57.77 20.38 17.57
N THR A 262 -58.70 21.34 17.56
CA THR A 262 -58.43 22.76 17.33
C THR A 262 -57.48 23.28 18.42
N GLY A 263 -56.22 23.58 18.08
CA GLY A 263 -55.35 24.30 19.02
C GLY A 263 -53.85 24.26 18.79
N GLU A 264 -53.29 23.30 18.04
CA GLU A 264 -51.82 23.22 17.86
C GLU A 264 -51.43 23.51 16.41
N LEU A 265 -50.95 24.73 16.17
CA LEU A 265 -50.41 25.14 14.88
C LEU A 265 -48.97 24.64 14.77
N ASP A 266 -48.75 23.56 14.02
CA ASP A 266 -47.42 23.02 13.74
C ASP A 266 -46.62 24.01 12.87
N MET A 267 -45.84 24.88 13.52
CA MET A 267 -45.04 25.91 12.86
C MET A 267 -43.96 25.33 11.94
N ARG A 268 -43.61 24.05 12.08
CA ARG A 268 -42.69 23.37 11.15
C ARG A 268 -43.37 23.11 9.81
N LYS A 269 -44.64 22.71 9.80
CA LYS A 269 -45.39 22.50 8.55
C LYS A 269 -45.60 23.80 7.77
N ILE A 270 -45.88 24.90 8.45
CA ILE A 270 -45.97 26.23 7.81
C ILE A 270 -44.60 26.66 7.27
N GLY A 271 -43.51 26.47 8.04
CA GLY A 271 -42.16 26.79 7.60
C GLY A 271 -41.70 25.93 6.41
N GLN A 272 -41.98 24.63 6.43
CA GLN A 272 -41.68 23.69 5.35
C GLN A 272 -42.49 24.01 4.09
N ALA A 273 -43.79 24.28 4.21
CA ALA A 273 -44.64 24.65 3.08
C ALA A 273 -44.18 25.98 2.43
N ARG A 274 -43.76 26.95 3.24
CA ARG A 274 -43.18 28.20 2.73
C ARG A 274 -41.81 27.95 2.08
N ASN A 275 -40.98 27.07 2.64
CA ASN A 275 -39.68 26.73 2.09
C ASN A 275 -39.82 25.99 0.75
N THR A 276 -40.75 25.04 0.62
CA THR A 276 -41.04 24.39 -0.66
C THR A 276 -41.63 25.35 -1.69
N LEU A 277 -42.45 26.33 -1.25
CA LEU A 277 -42.94 27.37 -2.15
C LEU A 277 -41.79 28.28 -2.63
N MET A 278 -40.88 28.64 -1.74
CA MET A 278 -39.67 29.40 -2.09
C MET A 278 -38.77 28.61 -3.04
N ASP A 279 -38.53 27.33 -2.76
CA ASP A 279 -37.75 26.41 -3.59
C ASP A 279 -38.38 26.26 -4.99
N MET A 280 -39.71 26.15 -5.07
CA MET A 280 -40.43 26.14 -6.35
C MET A 280 -40.29 27.45 -7.13
N ARG A 281 -40.28 28.60 -6.44
CA ARG A 281 -40.04 29.90 -7.09
C ARG A 281 -38.59 30.03 -7.55
N LEU A 282 -37.64 29.57 -6.74
CA LEU A 282 -36.23 29.54 -7.07
C LEU A 282 -35.96 28.60 -8.23
N SER A 283 -36.60 27.43 -8.29
CA SER A 283 -36.49 26.49 -9.40
C SER A 283 -37.08 27.07 -10.69
N GLN A 284 -38.24 27.75 -10.64
CA GLN A 284 -38.80 28.46 -11.80
C GLN A 284 -37.85 29.52 -12.37
N VAL A 285 -37.15 30.26 -11.49
CA VAL A 285 -36.13 31.22 -11.90
C VAL A 285 -34.88 30.50 -12.40
N SER A 286 -34.47 29.42 -11.74
CA SER A 286 -33.31 28.59 -12.09
C SER A 286 -33.45 27.90 -13.44
N ASP A 287 -34.65 27.44 -13.80
CA ASP A 287 -34.97 26.83 -15.10
C ASP A 287 -34.81 27.83 -16.25
N SER A 288 -34.94 29.14 -15.96
CA SER A 288 -34.69 30.21 -16.91
C SER A 288 -33.20 30.59 -17.01
N VAL A 289 -32.36 30.12 -16.07
CA VAL A 289 -30.91 30.32 -16.06
C VAL A 289 -30.25 29.17 -16.81
N SER A 290 -30.04 29.35 -18.10
CA SER A 290 -29.25 28.41 -18.91
C SER A 290 -27.76 28.49 -18.56
N GLY A 291 -27.03 27.37 -18.71
CA GLY A 291 -25.59 27.30 -18.44
C GLY A 291 -25.20 26.87 -17.02
N GLN A 292 -26.16 26.44 -16.19
CA GLN A 292 -25.84 25.78 -14.91
C GLN A 292 -25.24 24.40 -15.18
N THR A 293 -24.05 24.14 -14.64
CA THR A 293 -23.39 22.84 -14.78
C THR A 293 -23.71 21.96 -13.58
N VAL A 294 -24.53 20.93 -13.78
CA VAL A 294 -24.71 19.83 -12.82
C VAL A 294 -24.14 18.55 -13.42
N VAL A 295 -23.19 17.94 -12.72
CA VAL A 295 -22.65 16.64 -13.11
C VAL A 295 -23.53 15.56 -12.52
N ASP A 296 -23.88 14.53 -13.30
CA ASP A 296 -24.56 13.35 -12.78
C ASP A 296 -23.64 12.63 -11.78
N PRO A 297 -23.98 12.57 -10.47
CA PRO A 297 -23.13 11.93 -9.48
C PRO A 297 -22.94 10.44 -9.76
N LYS A 298 -23.90 9.77 -10.40
CA LYS A 298 -23.77 8.34 -10.74
C LYS A 298 -22.82 8.12 -11.91
N GLY A 299 -22.97 8.91 -12.98
CA GLY A 299 -22.03 8.91 -14.10
C GLY A 299 -20.61 9.26 -13.64
N TYR A 300 -20.45 10.30 -12.83
CA TYR A 300 -19.14 10.72 -12.31
C TYR A 300 -18.47 9.65 -11.44
N LEU A 301 -19.23 8.97 -10.56
CA LEU A 301 -18.69 7.86 -9.77
C LEU A 301 -18.32 6.66 -10.64
N THR A 302 -19.07 6.41 -11.71
CA THR A 302 -18.75 5.36 -12.68
C THR A 302 -17.46 5.67 -13.43
N ASP A 303 -17.28 6.93 -13.83
CA ASP A 303 -16.06 7.42 -14.46
C ASP A 303 -14.86 7.39 -13.51
N LEU A 304 -15.05 7.74 -12.23
CA LEU A 304 -13.98 7.62 -11.23
C LEU A 304 -13.57 6.16 -11.00
N ASN A 305 -14.53 5.23 -10.98
CA ASN A 305 -14.23 3.81 -10.85
C ASN A 305 -13.53 3.25 -12.09
N SER A 306 -13.83 3.75 -13.28
CA SER A 306 -13.15 3.34 -14.52
C SER A 306 -11.72 3.88 -14.62
N MET A 307 -11.39 4.98 -13.91
CA MET A 307 -10.03 5.54 -13.83
C MET A 307 -9.12 4.85 -12.80
N ILE A 308 -9.63 3.93 -11.97
CA ILE A 308 -8.80 3.23 -10.99
C ILE A 308 -7.81 2.32 -11.75
N PRO A 309 -6.49 2.53 -11.60
CA PRO A 309 -5.50 1.69 -12.27
C PRO A 309 -5.63 0.24 -11.77
N THR A 310 -5.97 -0.68 -12.67
CA THR A 310 -6.02 -2.12 -12.40
C THR A 310 -4.66 -2.71 -12.00
N TYR A 311 -3.57 -2.01 -12.34
CA TYR A 311 -2.19 -2.40 -12.08
C TYR A 311 -1.47 -1.48 -11.07
N GLY A 312 -2.20 -0.84 -10.15
CA GLY A 312 -1.60 -0.09 -9.05
C GLY A 312 -1.03 -1.02 -7.98
N GLY A 313 0.28 -1.30 -8.02
CA GLY A 313 0.96 -2.04 -6.96
C GLY A 313 0.87 -1.34 -5.59
N ASP A 314 1.17 -2.06 -4.51
CA ASP A 314 1.06 -1.57 -3.13
C ASP A 314 1.80 -0.24 -2.92
N ILE A 315 1.07 0.79 -2.50
CA ILE A 315 1.58 2.17 -2.37
C ILE A 315 2.83 2.26 -1.47
N SER A 316 2.94 1.40 -0.47
CA SER A 316 4.08 1.31 0.46
C SER A 316 5.32 0.76 -0.24
N ASP A 317 5.17 -0.32 -0.98
CA ASP A 317 6.27 -0.98 -1.69
C ASP A 317 6.71 -0.18 -2.91
N ILE A 318 5.79 0.54 -3.57
CA ILE A 318 6.13 1.55 -4.58
C ILE A 318 7.01 2.66 -3.98
N LYS A 319 6.73 3.13 -2.76
CA LYS A 319 7.57 4.13 -2.09
C LYS A 319 8.96 3.57 -1.75
N LYS A 320 9.04 2.33 -1.26
CA LYS A 320 10.33 1.65 -1.01
C LYS A 320 11.12 1.45 -2.31
N ALA A 321 10.48 0.97 -3.37
CA ALA A 321 11.09 0.80 -4.68
C ALA A 321 11.59 2.14 -5.24
N ARG A 322 10.84 3.23 -5.07
CA ARG A 322 11.27 4.58 -5.47
C ARG A 322 12.53 5.02 -4.72
N LEU A 323 12.60 4.76 -3.41
CA LEU A 323 13.77 5.07 -2.59
C LEU A 323 14.98 4.21 -3.02
N LEU A 324 14.78 2.92 -3.22
CA LEU A 324 15.81 1.99 -3.69
C LEU A 324 16.36 2.46 -5.04
N LEU A 325 15.51 2.63 -6.05
CA LEU A 325 15.93 3.06 -7.38
C LEU A 325 16.54 4.46 -7.40
N LYS A 326 16.12 5.35 -6.48
CA LYS A 326 16.79 6.62 -6.23
C LYS A 326 18.23 6.43 -5.75
N SER A 327 18.44 5.58 -4.74
CA SER A 327 19.79 5.27 -4.28
C SER A 327 20.64 4.61 -5.37
N VAL A 328 20.07 3.73 -6.20
CA VAL A 328 20.79 3.05 -7.29
C VAL A 328 21.25 4.03 -8.37
N ARG A 329 20.41 4.97 -8.82
CA ARG A 329 20.80 5.95 -9.83
C ARG A 329 21.76 7.03 -9.31
N GLU A 330 21.68 7.36 -8.02
CA GLU A 330 22.58 8.34 -7.38
C GLU A 330 23.97 7.73 -7.15
N THR A 331 24.03 6.46 -6.73
CA THR A 331 25.29 5.73 -6.57
C THR A 331 25.95 5.38 -7.90
N ASN A 332 25.14 5.04 -8.92
CA ASN A 332 25.63 4.65 -10.24
C ASN A 332 24.99 5.49 -11.37
N PRO A 333 25.47 6.74 -11.59
CA PRO A 333 24.89 7.61 -12.62
C PRO A 333 25.06 7.11 -14.05
N HIS A 334 26.12 6.32 -14.32
CA HIS A 334 26.40 5.77 -15.66
C HIS A 334 25.77 4.40 -15.92
N HIS A 335 24.90 3.91 -15.03
CA HIS A 335 24.23 2.61 -15.19
C HIS A 335 22.89 2.77 -15.92
N PRO A 336 22.76 2.34 -17.20
CA PRO A 336 21.55 2.59 -18.00
C PRO A 336 20.27 1.94 -17.43
N PRO A 337 20.28 0.67 -16.98
CA PRO A 337 19.09 0.03 -16.40
C PRO A 337 18.55 0.74 -15.15
N ALA A 338 19.39 1.46 -14.39
CA ALA A 338 18.92 2.20 -13.20
C ALA A 338 17.95 3.32 -13.58
N TRP A 339 18.25 4.05 -14.64
CA TRP A 339 17.39 5.12 -15.16
C TRP A 339 16.12 4.55 -15.79
N ILE A 340 16.25 3.46 -16.56
CA ILE A 340 15.10 2.77 -17.19
C ILE A 340 14.15 2.23 -16.13
N ALA A 341 14.66 1.50 -15.14
CA ALA A 341 13.84 0.95 -14.06
C ALA A 341 13.15 2.06 -13.26
N SER A 342 13.86 3.16 -12.97
CA SER A 342 13.26 4.29 -12.28
C SER A 342 12.14 4.95 -13.10
N ALA A 343 12.33 5.13 -14.41
CA ALA A 343 11.33 5.73 -15.28
C ALA A 343 10.10 4.83 -15.46
N ARG A 344 10.31 3.52 -15.67
CA ARG A 344 9.24 2.53 -15.74
C ARG A 344 8.46 2.44 -14.43
N LEU A 345 9.12 2.55 -13.27
CA LEU A 345 8.43 2.61 -11.98
C LEU A 345 7.50 3.82 -11.89
N GLU A 346 7.94 5.00 -12.31
CA GLU A 346 7.08 6.19 -12.26
C GLU A 346 5.93 6.11 -13.29
N GLU A 347 6.15 5.48 -14.45
CA GLU A 347 5.11 5.20 -15.45
C GLU A 347 4.01 4.29 -14.90
N VAL A 348 4.35 3.14 -14.30
CA VAL A 348 3.34 2.23 -13.74
C VAL A 348 2.55 2.88 -12.58
N THR A 349 3.13 3.88 -11.93
CA THR A 349 2.44 4.67 -10.89
C THR A 349 1.61 5.84 -11.44
N GLY A 350 1.56 6.01 -12.76
CA GLY A 350 0.80 7.06 -13.44
C GLY A 350 1.50 8.42 -13.51
N LYS A 351 2.73 8.57 -13.01
CA LYS A 351 3.48 9.85 -12.99
C LYS A 351 4.36 10.01 -14.23
N LEU A 352 3.73 10.03 -15.41
CA LEU A 352 4.41 10.11 -16.70
C LEU A 352 5.36 11.31 -16.83
N GLN A 353 5.00 12.49 -16.31
CA GLN A 353 5.88 13.66 -16.43
C GLN A 353 7.16 13.51 -15.60
N VAL A 354 7.09 12.89 -14.42
CA VAL A 354 8.27 12.61 -13.60
C VAL A 354 9.14 11.56 -14.30
N ALA A 355 8.52 10.51 -14.86
CA ALA A 355 9.22 9.50 -15.65
C ALA A 355 9.97 10.12 -16.84
N ARG A 356 9.32 11.03 -17.58
CA ARG A 356 9.90 11.78 -18.71
C ARG A 356 11.09 12.63 -18.29
N ASN A 357 10.95 13.42 -17.23
CA ASN A 357 12.06 14.24 -16.73
C ASN A 357 13.23 13.37 -16.26
N LEU A 358 12.94 12.22 -15.66
CA LEU A 358 13.94 11.30 -15.15
C LEU A 358 14.70 10.58 -16.27
N ILE A 359 14.01 10.13 -17.32
CA ILE A 359 14.66 9.48 -18.47
C ILE A 359 15.47 10.49 -19.28
N MET A 360 15.03 11.75 -19.43
CA MET A 360 15.82 12.81 -20.06
C MET A 360 17.12 13.08 -19.27
N LYS A 361 17.04 13.16 -17.94
CA LYS A 361 18.24 13.20 -17.09
C LYS A 361 19.12 11.96 -17.30
N GLY A 362 18.51 10.79 -17.43
CA GLY A 362 19.20 9.54 -17.75
C GLY A 362 19.93 9.58 -19.10
N THR A 363 19.35 10.21 -20.13
CA THR A 363 19.99 10.35 -21.46
C THR A 363 21.23 11.23 -21.43
N GLU A 364 21.26 12.27 -20.58
CA GLU A 364 22.42 13.13 -20.39
C GLU A 364 23.54 12.42 -19.62
N MET A 365 23.18 11.61 -18.61
CA MET A 365 24.16 10.86 -17.80
C MET A 365 24.71 9.62 -18.51
N CYS A 366 23.90 9.01 -19.38
CA CYS A 366 24.21 7.79 -20.13
C CYS A 366 24.05 8.00 -21.66
N PRO A 367 24.91 8.80 -22.30
CA PRO A 367 24.76 9.12 -23.72
C PRO A 367 25.04 7.93 -24.66
N LYS A 368 25.86 6.97 -24.23
CA LYS A 368 26.31 5.83 -25.03
C LYS A 368 25.38 4.62 -25.01
N SER A 369 24.32 4.64 -24.22
CA SER A 369 23.41 3.48 -24.08
C SER A 369 22.19 3.61 -24.96
N GLU A 370 22.01 2.66 -25.89
CA GLU A 370 20.88 2.65 -26.81
C GLU A 370 19.53 2.49 -26.09
N ASP A 371 19.47 1.64 -25.06
CA ASP A 371 18.21 1.31 -24.38
C ASP A 371 17.58 2.50 -23.64
N VAL A 372 18.39 3.40 -23.08
CA VAL A 372 17.90 4.61 -22.40
C VAL A 372 17.27 5.57 -23.42
N TRP A 373 17.88 5.72 -24.59
CA TRP A 373 17.33 6.53 -25.67
C TRP A 373 16.05 5.94 -26.25
N LEU A 374 15.96 4.62 -26.38
CA LEU A 374 14.74 3.93 -26.83
C LEU A 374 13.61 4.09 -25.82
N GLU A 375 13.90 3.97 -24.53
CA GLU A 375 12.93 4.19 -23.46
C GLU A 375 12.47 5.65 -23.43
N ALA A 376 13.38 6.60 -23.63
CA ALA A 376 13.05 8.02 -23.73
C ALA A 376 12.14 8.29 -24.94
N ALA A 377 12.43 7.72 -26.12
CA ALA A 377 11.59 7.83 -27.30
C ALA A 377 10.21 7.17 -27.14
N ARG A 378 10.06 6.19 -26.25
CA ARG A 378 8.78 5.53 -25.94
C ARG A 378 7.93 6.35 -24.96
N LEU A 379 8.55 6.96 -23.95
CA LEU A 379 7.85 7.71 -22.89
C LEU A 379 7.39 9.10 -23.32
N GLN A 380 8.07 9.70 -24.30
CA GLN A 380 7.75 11.04 -24.80
C GLN A 380 6.62 11.02 -25.83
N PRO A 381 5.79 12.08 -25.92
CA PRO A 381 4.87 12.28 -27.03
C PRO A 381 5.60 12.29 -28.38
N GLY A 382 4.94 11.82 -29.45
CA GLY A 382 5.54 11.56 -30.76
C GLY A 382 6.38 12.71 -31.32
N ASP A 383 5.93 13.97 -31.23
CA ASP A 383 6.67 15.12 -31.76
C ASP A 383 7.96 15.39 -30.99
N THR A 384 7.90 15.34 -29.65
CA THR A 384 9.08 15.48 -28.80
C THR A 384 10.00 14.26 -28.88
N ALA A 385 9.45 13.07 -29.12
CA ALA A 385 10.21 11.84 -29.30
C ALA A 385 11.11 11.93 -30.55
N LYS A 386 10.68 12.60 -31.62
CA LYS A 386 11.54 12.86 -32.80
C LYS A 386 12.78 13.68 -32.44
N ALA A 387 12.63 14.70 -31.59
CA ALA A 387 13.77 15.50 -31.11
C ALA A 387 14.72 14.67 -30.24
N VAL A 388 14.18 13.82 -29.36
CA VAL A 388 14.97 12.89 -28.55
C VAL A 388 15.73 11.89 -29.41
N VAL A 389 15.08 11.30 -30.42
CA VAL A 389 15.73 10.38 -31.36
C VAL A 389 16.79 11.09 -32.20
N ALA A 390 16.57 12.35 -32.59
CA ALA A 390 17.59 13.15 -33.27
C ALA A 390 18.82 13.40 -32.38
N GLN A 391 18.64 13.60 -31.08
CA GLN A 391 19.75 13.65 -30.11
C GLN A 391 20.43 12.29 -29.97
N ALA A 392 19.65 11.22 -29.88
CA ALA A 392 20.14 9.85 -29.75
C ALA A 392 21.05 9.47 -30.93
N VAL A 393 20.64 9.76 -32.17
CA VAL A 393 21.43 9.50 -33.38
C VAL A 393 22.73 10.30 -33.43
N ARG A 394 22.78 11.50 -32.83
CA ARG A 394 24.04 12.28 -32.72
C ARG A 394 25.05 11.61 -31.78
N HIS A 395 24.58 11.00 -30.70
CA HIS A 395 25.45 10.27 -29.77
C HIS A 395 25.78 8.85 -30.24
N LEU A 396 24.82 8.19 -30.91
CA LEU A 396 24.88 6.79 -31.31
C LEU A 396 24.49 6.63 -32.80
N PRO A 397 25.37 7.05 -33.73
CA PRO A 397 25.09 6.98 -35.15
C PRO A 397 25.07 5.54 -35.71
N GLN A 398 25.64 4.58 -34.98
CA GLN A 398 25.75 3.18 -35.43
C GLN A 398 24.59 2.28 -34.93
N SER A 399 23.67 2.81 -34.13
CA SER A 399 22.59 2.01 -33.54
C SER A 399 21.44 1.84 -34.52
N VAL A 400 21.20 0.59 -34.91
CA VAL A 400 20.10 0.18 -35.78
C VAL A 400 18.74 0.41 -35.12
N ARG A 401 18.61 0.08 -33.84
CA ARG A 401 17.33 0.10 -33.11
C ARG A 401 16.77 1.52 -33.00
N ILE A 402 17.65 2.51 -32.82
CA ILE A 402 17.24 3.93 -32.74
C ILE A 402 16.65 4.38 -34.09
N TYR A 403 17.24 3.98 -35.22
CA TYR A 403 16.71 4.31 -36.54
C TYR A 403 15.39 3.63 -36.88
N ILE A 404 15.22 2.37 -36.48
CA ILE A 404 13.93 1.68 -36.64
C ILE A 404 12.86 2.40 -35.82
N ARG A 405 13.16 2.75 -34.56
CA ARG A 405 12.25 3.53 -33.73
C ARG A 405 11.96 4.91 -34.33
N ALA A 406 12.95 5.55 -34.95
CA ALA A 406 12.78 6.79 -35.68
C ALA A 406 11.77 6.64 -36.84
N ALA A 407 11.86 5.55 -37.60
CA ALA A 407 10.94 5.26 -38.69
C ALA A 407 9.52 4.95 -38.20
N GLU A 408 9.36 4.29 -37.05
CA GLU A 408 8.05 4.04 -36.43
C GLU A 408 7.37 5.33 -35.94
N LEU A 409 8.14 6.32 -35.47
CA LEU A 409 7.63 7.60 -34.99
C LEU A 409 7.14 8.53 -36.12
N GLU A 410 7.59 8.30 -37.35
CA GLU A 410 7.09 9.04 -38.50
C GLU A 410 5.79 8.40 -39.01
N THR A 411 4.77 9.20 -39.31
CA THR A 411 3.53 8.71 -39.92
C THR A 411 3.67 8.59 -41.44
N ASP A 412 4.44 9.50 -42.04
CA ASP A 412 4.53 9.65 -43.49
C ASP A 412 5.56 8.72 -44.09
N ILE A 413 5.16 7.95 -45.12
CA ILE A 413 6.05 7.02 -45.83
C ILE A 413 7.28 7.75 -46.42
N ARG A 414 7.11 8.96 -46.94
CA ARG A 414 8.23 9.77 -47.47
C ARG A 414 9.23 10.16 -46.40
N ALA A 415 8.76 10.47 -45.18
CA ALA A 415 9.63 10.79 -44.06
C ALA A 415 10.38 9.53 -43.58
N LYS A 416 9.68 8.40 -43.46
CA LYS A 416 10.28 7.10 -43.14
C LYS A 416 11.41 6.73 -44.12
N LYS A 417 11.16 6.85 -45.43
CA LYS A 417 12.18 6.62 -46.47
C LYS A 417 13.41 7.50 -46.28
N ARG A 418 13.24 8.79 -45.99
CA ARG A 418 14.38 9.70 -45.71
C ARG A 418 15.16 9.29 -44.47
N VAL A 419 14.47 8.90 -43.40
CA VAL A 419 15.10 8.47 -42.14
C VAL A 419 15.90 7.19 -42.36
N LEU A 420 15.32 6.19 -43.04
CA LEU A 420 15.99 4.93 -43.31
C LEU A 420 17.14 5.07 -44.31
N ARG A 421 17.05 5.95 -45.31
CA ARG A 421 18.19 6.26 -46.19
C ARG A 421 19.36 6.88 -45.42
N LYS A 422 19.08 7.81 -44.49
CA LYS A 422 20.10 8.34 -43.56
C LYS A 422 20.64 7.26 -42.63
N ALA A 423 19.81 6.32 -42.21
CA ALA A 423 20.22 5.19 -41.39
C ALA A 423 21.21 4.28 -42.15
N LEU A 424 20.92 3.98 -43.43
CA LEU A 424 21.76 3.15 -44.28
C LEU A 424 23.07 3.82 -44.70
N GLU A 425 23.10 5.16 -44.78
CA GLU A 425 24.33 5.94 -44.97
C GLU A 425 25.29 5.75 -43.78
N ASN A 426 24.75 5.76 -42.55
CA ASN A 426 25.55 5.58 -41.35
C ASN A 426 25.84 4.10 -41.03
N VAL A 427 24.88 3.20 -41.27
CA VAL A 427 24.93 1.78 -40.92
C VAL A 427 24.51 0.93 -42.13
N SER A 428 25.47 0.58 -42.97
CA SER A 428 25.22 -0.21 -44.18
C SER A 428 25.19 -1.72 -43.96
N LYS A 429 25.71 -2.22 -42.84
CA LYS A 429 25.86 -3.67 -42.57
C LYS A 429 24.65 -4.33 -41.89
N SER A 430 23.60 -3.58 -41.60
CA SER A 430 22.45 -4.08 -40.85
C SER A 430 21.34 -4.59 -41.75
N VAL A 431 21.07 -5.90 -41.68
CA VAL A 431 19.97 -6.57 -42.40
C VAL A 431 18.61 -5.99 -42.03
N LEU A 432 18.40 -5.67 -40.74
CA LEU A 432 17.11 -5.16 -40.26
C LEU A 432 16.77 -3.79 -40.87
N LEU A 433 17.76 -2.91 -41.08
CA LEU A 433 17.53 -1.62 -41.74
C LEU A 433 17.20 -1.79 -43.21
N TRP A 434 17.90 -2.70 -43.90
CA TRP A 434 17.61 -3.01 -45.29
C TRP A 434 16.20 -3.58 -45.47
N LYS A 435 15.76 -4.51 -44.61
CA LYS A 435 14.39 -5.03 -44.62
C LYS A 435 13.36 -3.91 -44.42
N ALA A 436 13.50 -3.13 -43.36
CA ALA A 436 12.57 -2.04 -43.06
C ALA A 436 12.54 -0.97 -44.17
N ALA A 437 13.64 -0.75 -44.87
CA ALA A 437 13.70 0.17 -46.00
C ALA A 437 13.00 -0.42 -47.24
N VAL A 438 13.27 -1.68 -47.56
CA VAL A 438 12.71 -2.39 -48.71
C VAL A 438 11.19 -2.55 -48.61
N GLU A 439 10.65 -2.82 -47.42
CA GLU A 439 9.21 -2.94 -47.17
C GLU A 439 8.41 -1.66 -47.51
N LEU A 440 9.07 -0.50 -47.54
CA LEU A 440 8.43 0.78 -47.85
C LEU A 440 8.53 1.18 -49.33
N GLU A 441 9.37 0.51 -50.11
CA GLU A 441 9.65 0.86 -51.50
C GLU A 441 8.76 0.06 -52.47
N GLU A 442 8.57 0.62 -53.67
CA GLU A 442 7.88 -0.05 -54.78
C GLU A 442 8.77 -1.16 -55.37
N PRO A 443 8.22 -2.18 -56.07
CA PRO A 443 8.99 -3.37 -56.48
C PRO A 443 10.24 -3.06 -57.33
N GLU A 444 10.20 -2.03 -58.17
CA GLU A 444 11.36 -1.64 -58.99
C GLU A 444 12.49 -1.01 -58.17
N ASP A 445 12.13 -0.08 -57.27
CA ASP A 445 13.08 0.58 -56.35
C ASP A 445 13.59 -0.41 -55.29
N ALA A 446 12.73 -1.29 -54.81
CA ALA A 446 13.06 -2.37 -53.89
C ALA A 446 14.14 -3.29 -54.47
N ARG A 447 14.06 -3.64 -55.76
CA ARG A 447 15.08 -4.44 -56.46
C ARG A 447 16.44 -3.74 -56.48
N ILE A 448 16.48 -2.44 -56.81
CA ILE A 448 17.72 -1.65 -56.84
C ILE A 448 18.31 -1.58 -55.42
N MET A 449 17.45 -1.35 -54.42
CA MET A 449 17.86 -1.27 -53.02
C MET A 449 18.39 -2.62 -52.52
N LEU A 450 17.73 -3.73 -52.85
CA LEU A 450 18.15 -5.09 -52.49
C LEU A 450 19.47 -5.48 -53.14
N SER A 451 19.71 -5.07 -54.39
CA SER A 451 21.01 -5.28 -55.05
C SER A 451 22.15 -4.65 -54.26
N ARG A 452 21.96 -3.44 -53.75
CA ARG A 452 22.94 -2.79 -52.88
C ARG A 452 22.99 -3.44 -51.49
N ALA A 453 21.85 -3.93 -51.00
CA ALA A 453 21.75 -4.57 -49.69
C ALA A 453 22.57 -5.86 -49.63
N VAL A 454 22.48 -6.72 -50.66
CA VAL A 454 23.24 -7.99 -50.72
C VAL A 454 24.74 -7.78 -50.92
N GLU A 455 25.16 -6.65 -51.53
CA GLU A 455 26.58 -6.27 -51.57
C GLU A 455 27.11 -5.84 -50.21
N CYS A 456 26.31 -5.09 -49.44
CA CYS A 456 26.69 -4.64 -48.10
C CYS A 456 26.59 -5.77 -47.05
N CYS A 457 25.63 -6.67 -47.22
CA CYS A 457 25.31 -7.78 -46.31
C CYS A 457 25.31 -9.12 -47.07
N PRO A 458 26.49 -9.65 -47.45
CA PRO A 458 26.57 -10.87 -48.24
C PRO A 458 26.15 -12.14 -47.46
N THR A 459 26.15 -12.09 -46.13
CA THR A 459 25.87 -13.24 -45.25
C THR A 459 24.39 -13.45 -44.94
N SER A 460 23.50 -12.52 -45.33
CA SER A 460 22.09 -12.60 -44.99
C SER A 460 21.26 -13.23 -46.09
N VAL A 461 20.77 -14.45 -45.84
CA VAL A 461 19.98 -15.23 -46.80
C VAL A 461 18.71 -14.50 -47.23
N GLU A 462 17.97 -13.93 -46.28
CA GLU A 462 16.64 -13.37 -46.53
C GLU A 462 16.64 -12.24 -47.57
N LEU A 463 17.70 -11.42 -47.60
CA LEU A 463 17.86 -10.38 -48.62
C LEU A 463 18.12 -10.98 -50.00
N TRP A 464 18.92 -12.06 -50.08
CA TRP A 464 19.15 -12.79 -51.33
C TRP A 464 17.87 -13.42 -51.86
N LEU A 465 17.04 -14.01 -50.98
CA LEU A 465 15.78 -14.63 -51.38
C LEU A 465 14.76 -13.57 -51.85
N ALA A 466 14.64 -12.46 -51.12
CA ALA A 466 13.78 -11.35 -51.51
C ALA A 466 14.19 -10.76 -52.87
N LEU A 467 15.49 -10.62 -53.11
CA LEU A 467 16.03 -10.15 -54.38
C LEU A 467 15.70 -11.13 -55.51
N ALA A 468 15.91 -12.42 -55.30
CA ALA A 468 15.61 -13.46 -56.29
C ALA A 468 14.12 -13.53 -56.64
N HIS A 469 13.21 -13.21 -55.71
CA HIS A 469 11.77 -13.19 -55.97
C HIS A 469 11.32 -11.96 -56.78
N LEU A 470 12.01 -10.82 -56.64
CA LEU A 470 11.68 -9.57 -57.35
C LEU A 470 12.33 -9.48 -58.74
N GLU A 471 13.35 -10.30 -59.02
CA GLU A 471 14.09 -10.27 -60.29
C GLU A 471 13.51 -11.18 -61.37
N THR A 472 13.93 -10.89 -62.62
CA THR A 472 13.68 -11.78 -63.76
C THR A 472 14.48 -13.07 -63.62
N TYR A 473 13.97 -14.16 -64.20
CA TYR A 473 14.55 -15.50 -64.11
C TYR A 473 16.08 -15.57 -64.37
N GLU A 474 16.57 -14.92 -65.44
CA GLU A 474 18.01 -14.96 -65.77
C GLU A 474 18.88 -14.27 -64.72
N ASN A 475 18.43 -13.13 -64.19
CA ASN A 475 19.17 -12.39 -63.18
C ASN A 475 19.05 -13.07 -61.81
N ALA A 476 17.85 -13.54 -61.45
CA ALA A 476 17.62 -14.30 -60.23
C ALA A 476 18.51 -15.55 -60.17
N ARG A 477 18.76 -16.24 -61.29
CA ARG A 477 19.71 -17.35 -61.35
C ARG A 477 21.16 -16.91 -61.07
N ARG A 478 21.58 -15.74 -61.56
CA ARG A 478 22.92 -15.18 -61.25
C ARG A 478 23.02 -14.79 -59.78
N VAL A 479 21.98 -14.16 -59.23
CA VAL A 479 21.89 -13.76 -57.83
C VAL A 479 21.95 -14.97 -56.91
N LEU A 480 21.18 -16.03 -57.18
CA LEU A 480 21.21 -17.25 -56.37
C LEU A 480 22.54 -17.99 -56.48
N ASN A 481 23.21 -17.97 -57.64
CA ASN A 481 24.57 -18.51 -57.75
C ASN A 481 25.57 -17.70 -56.92
N LYS A 482 25.47 -16.37 -56.92
CA LYS A 482 26.29 -15.49 -56.08
C LYS A 482 25.97 -15.64 -54.59
N ALA A 483 24.71 -15.89 -54.24
CA ALA A 483 24.29 -16.20 -52.88
C ALA A 483 24.90 -17.52 -52.39
N ARG A 484 24.94 -18.56 -53.24
CA ARG A 484 25.59 -19.86 -52.93
C ARG A 484 27.10 -19.75 -52.72
N GLU A 485 27.76 -18.86 -53.46
CA GLU A 485 29.20 -18.59 -53.28
C GLU A 485 29.49 -17.96 -51.91
N ASN A 486 28.66 -17.00 -51.49
CA ASN A 486 28.82 -16.32 -50.21
C ASN A 486 28.30 -17.14 -49.01
N ILE A 487 27.24 -17.92 -49.21
CA ILE A 487 26.56 -18.70 -48.17
C ILE A 487 26.36 -20.14 -48.67
N PRO A 488 27.41 -20.98 -48.61
CA PRO A 488 27.34 -22.36 -49.10
C PRO A 488 26.69 -23.33 -48.10
N THR A 489 26.44 -22.88 -46.85
CA THR A 489 25.91 -23.70 -45.76
C THR A 489 24.39 -23.66 -45.63
N ASP A 490 23.71 -22.76 -46.36
CA ASP A 490 22.28 -22.58 -46.20
C ASP A 490 21.45 -23.37 -47.22
N ARG A 491 20.36 -23.98 -46.75
CA ARG A 491 19.45 -24.78 -47.56
C ARG A 491 18.42 -23.94 -48.31
N HIS A 492 17.98 -22.82 -47.73
CA HIS A 492 16.86 -22.06 -48.28
C HIS A 492 17.20 -21.49 -49.66
N ILE A 493 18.46 -21.11 -49.92
CA ILE A 493 18.94 -20.69 -51.25
C ILE A 493 18.74 -21.78 -52.31
N TRP A 494 18.90 -23.06 -51.95
CA TRP A 494 18.68 -24.18 -52.85
C TRP A 494 17.20 -24.43 -53.11
N ILE A 495 16.38 -24.38 -52.05
CA ILE A 495 14.92 -24.50 -52.16
C ILE A 495 14.34 -23.37 -53.00
N THR A 496 14.74 -22.12 -52.77
CA THR A 496 14.27 -20.98 -53.58
C THR A 496 14.71 -21.09 -55.04
N ALA A 497 15.91 -21.60 -55.32
CA ALA A 497 16.31 -21.88 -56.69
C ALA A 497 15.44 -22.97 -57.36
N ALA A 498 15.07 -24.00 -56.61
CA ALA A 498 14.12 -25.00 -57.10
C ALA A 498 12.75 -24.37 -57.37
N LYS A 499 12.25 -23.51 -56.47
CA LYS A 499 10.96 -22.82 -56.62
C LYS A 499 10.95 -21.91 -57.85
N LEU A 500 12.06 -21.22 -58.10
CA LEU A 500 12.23 -20.36 -59.28
C LEU A 500 12.16 -21.18 -60.58
N GLU A 501 12.84 -22.34 -60.64
CA GLU A 501 12.80 -23.20 -61.83
C GLU A 501 11.41 -23.82 -62.05
N GLU A 502 10.68 -24.16 -60.98
CA GLU A 502 9.28 -24.59 -61.07
C GLU A 502 8.36 -23.46 -61.59
N ALA A 503 8.49 -22.25 -61.04
CA ALA A 503 7.69 -21.09 -61.45
C ALA A 503 7.89 -20.73 -62.94
N ASN A 504 9.07 -21.00 -63.49
CA ASN A 504 9.40 -20.78 -64.89
C ASN A 504 9.16 -22.01 -65.82
N GLY A 505 8.66 -23.13 -65.28
CA GLY A 505 8.24 -24.32 -66.06
C GLY A 505 9.31 -25.41 -66.25
N ASN A 506 10.48 -25.30 -65.63
CA ASN A 506 11.60 -26.25 -65.75
C ASN A 506 11.57 -27.34 -64.66
N THR A 507 10.49 -28.11 -64.59
CA THR A 507 10.25 -29.11 -63.52
C THR A 507 11.31 -30.21 -63.43
N GLN A 508 11.93 -30.61 -64.54
CA GLN A 508 12.98 -31.64 -64.55
C GLN A 508 14.29 -31.19 -63.91
N MET A 509 14.53 -29.88 -63.84
CA MET A 509 15.75 -29.33 -63.26
C MET A 509 15.66 -29.27 -61.73
N VAL A 510 14.44 -29.23 -61.18
CA VAL A 510 14.15 -29.19 -59.74
C VAL A 510 14.82 -30.35 -59.00
N ASP A 511 14.58 -31.60 -59.43
CA ASP A 511 15.17 -32.79 -58.80
C ASP A 511 16.72 -32.71 -58.80
N LYS A 512 17.31 -32.30 -59.93
CA LYS A 512 18.77 -32.16 -60.06
C LYS A 512 19.35 -31.06 -59.16
N ILE A 513 18.59 -30.01 -58.88
CA ILE A 513 19.02 -28.92 -57.99
C ILE A 513 18.99 -29.39 -56.54
N ILE A 514 17.96 -30.12 -56.14
CA ILE A 514 17.83 -30.66 -54.77
C ILE A 514 18.91 -31.73 -54.48
N ASP A 515 19.20 -32.63 -55.42
CA ASP A 515 20.28 -33.60 -55.27
C ASP A 515 21.66 -32.92 -55.10
N ARG A 516 21.92 -31.86 -55.88
CA ARG A 516 23.12 -31.03 -55.74
C ARG A 516 23.15 -30.28 -54.43
N ALA A 517 22.01 -29.80 -53.95
CA ALA A 517 21.87 -29.12 -52.67
C ALA A 517 22.32 -30.03 -51.52
N ILE A 518 21.76 -31.23 -51.44
CA ILE A 518 22.08 -32.23 -50.42
C ILE A 518 23.55 -32.63 -50.48
N THR A 519 24.09 -32.82 -51.69
CA THR A 519 25.50 -33.15 -51.89
C THR A 519 26.41 -32.01 -51.39
N SER A 520 26.09 -30.77 -51.74
CA SER A 520 26.86 -29.59 -51.35
C SER A 520 26.77 -29.31 -49.85
N LEU A 521 25.58 -29.43 -49.25
CA LEU A 521 25.37 -29.21 -47.82
C LEU A 521 26.08 -30.29 -46.98
N ARG A 522 26.04 -31.54 -47.43
CA ARG A 522 26.80 -32.64 -46.82
C ARG A 522 28.31 -32.43 -46.93
N ALA A 523 28.79 -31.94 -48.09
CA ALA A 523 30.20 -31.61 -48.29
C ALA A 523 30.67 -30.46 -47.38
N ASN A 524 29.78 -29.51 -47.08
CA ASN A 524 30.04 -28.40 -46.16
C ASN A 524 29.80 -28.74 -44.68
N GLY A 525 29.49 -30.01 -44.36
CA GLY A 525 29.36 -30.51 -42.99
C GLY A 525 28.05 -30.15 -42.28
N VAL A 526 27.00 -29.75 -43.01
CA VAL A 526 25.68 -29.47 -42.43
C VAL A 526 24.87 -30.75 -42.35
N GLU A 527 24.43 -31.12 -41.14
CA GLU A 527 23.53 -32.26 -40.94
C GLU A 527 22.13 -31.97 -41.50
N ILE A 528 21.55 -32.98 -42.15
CA ILE A 528 20.26 -32.87 -42.82
C ILE A 528 19.19 -33.22 -41.80
N ASN A 529 18.66 -32.22 -41.11
CA ASN A 529 17.55 -32.38 -40.18
C ASN A 529 16.24 -32.67 -40.92
N ARG A 530 15.75 -33.91 -40.83
CA ARG A 530 14.51 -34.36 -41.50
C ARG A 530 13.33 -33.40 -41.26
N GLU A 531 13.09 -33.01 -40.03
CA GLU A 531 11.98 -32.12 -39.65
C GLU A 531 12.05 -30.75 -40.33
N GLN A 532 13.22 -30.11 -40.36
CA GLN A 532 13.39 -28.77 -40.96
C GLN A 532 13.16 -28.80 -42.47
N TRP A 533 13.60 -29.86 -43.14
CA TRP A 533 13.38 -30.02 -44.58
C TRP A 533 11.93 -30.38 -44.93
N ILE A 534 11.23 -31.11 -44.05
CA ILE A 534 9.78 -31.36 -44.20
C ILE A 534 9.02 -30.06 -43.99
N GLN A 535 9.36 -29.26 -42.98
CA GLN A 535 8.77 -27.94 -42.76
C GLN A 535 8.97 -27.02 -43.98
N ASP A 536 10.18 -26.99 -44.56
CA ASP A 536 10.45 -26.25 -45.80
C ASP A 536 9.57 -26.73 -46.97
N ALA A 537 9.32 -28.04 -47.07
CA ALA A 537 8.43 -28.60 -48.07
C ALA A 537 6.96 -28.22 -47.84
N GLU A 538 6.50 -28.18 -46.58
CA GLU A 538 5.17 -27.67 -46.22
C GLU A 538 5.01 -26.20 -46.58
N GLU A 539 6.03 -25.36 -46.33
CA GLU A 539 6.04 -23.96 -46.71
C GLU A 539 6.05 -23.77 -48.23
N CYS A 540 6.75 -24.63 -48.97
CA CYS A 540 6.72 -24.63 -50.43
C CYS A 540 5.35 -25.04 -50.99
N ASP A 541 4.64 -25.96 -50.31
CA ASP A 541 3.30 -26.42 -50.71
C ASP A 541 2.27 -25.30 -50.49
N LYS A 542 2.35 -24.62 -49.33
CA LYS A 542 1.58 -23.40 -49.04
C LYS A 542 1.83 -22.30 -50.08
N ALA A 543 3.04 -22.22 -50.63
CA ALA A 543 3.40 -21.28 -51.69
C ALA A 543 3.00 -21.75 -53.11
N GLY A 544 2.40 -22.95 -53.26
CA GLY A 544 1.93 -23.49 -54.54
C GLY A 544 3.00 -24.14 -55.42
N SER A 545 4.21 -24.38 -54.90
CA SER A 545 5.33 -25.00 -55.63
C SER A 545 5.42 -26.52 -55.36
N VAL A 546 4.42 -27.27 -55.80
CA VAL A 546 4.24 -28.69 -55.43
C VAL A 546 5.33 -29.63 -55.96
N ALA A 547 5.94 -29.33 -57.11
CA ALA A 547 6.99 -30.18 -57.68
C ALA A 547 8.28 -30.08 -56.85
N THR A 548 8.62 -28.89 -56.35
CA THR A 548 9.73 -28.72 -55.42
C THR A 548 9.50 -29.47 -54.11
N CYS A 549 8.30 -29.41 -53.54
CA CYS A 549 7.98 -30.14 -52.32
C CYS A 549 8.18 -31.65 -52.50
N GLN A 550 7.69 -32.19 -53.61
CA GLN A 550 7.84 -33.62 -53.91
C GLN A 550 9.30 -34.02 -54.06
N ALA A 551 10.11 -33.20 -54.73
CA ALA A 551 11.55 -33.45 -54.88
C ALA A 551 12.27 -33.43 -53.53
N VAL A 552 11.99 -32.42 -52.69
CA VAL A 552 12.56 -32.28 -51.34
C VAL A 552 12.19 -33.46 -50.45
N ILE A 553 10.90 -33.80 -50.40
CA ILE A 553 10.36 -34.89 -49.59
C ILE A 553 11.01 -36.21 -50.01
N ARG A 554 11.05 -36.53 -51.32
CA ARG A 554 11.71 -37.75 -51.83
C ARG A 554 13.17 -37.85 -51.43
N ALA A 555 13.89 -36.74 -51.45
CA ALA A 555 15.32 -36.73 -51.17
C ALA A 555 15.64 -36.88 -49.67
N VAL A 556 14.75 -36.43 -48.78
CA VAL A 556 14.98 -36.36 -47.32
C VAL A 556 14.42 -37.57 -46.58
N ILE A 557 13.31 -38.15 -47.05
CA ILE A 557 12.60 -39.31 -46.47
C ILE A 557 13.50 -40.52 -46.20
N GLY A 558 14.52 -40.74 -47.04
CA GLY A 558 15.42 -41.89 -46.92
C GLY A 558 16.65 -41.63 -46.04
N ILE A 559 16.87 -40.38 -45.60
CA ILE A 559 18.08 -39.98 -44.89
C ILE A 559 17.87 -40.17 -43.38
N GLY A 560 18.70 -41.01 -42.75
CA GLY A 560 18.73 -41.20 -41.29
C GLY A 560 17.79 -42.26 -40.74
N ILE A 561 17.18 -43.11 -41.58
CA ILE A 561 16.27 -44.18 -41.15
C ILE A 561 16.79 -45.54 -41.63
N GLU A 562 16.85 -46.50 -40.70
CA GLU A 562 17.14 -47.90 -40.97
C GLU A 562 16.06 -48.54 -41.84
N GLU A 563 16.41 -49.51 -42.70
CA GLU A 563 15.49 -50.01 -43.74
C GLU A 563 14.23 -50.66 -43.17
N GLU A 564 14.29 -51.19 -41.95
CA GLU A 564 13.19 -51.85 -41.25
C GLU A 564 12.13 -50.86 -40.74
N ASP A 565 12.53 -49.68 -40.26
CA ASP A 565 11.66 -48.68 -39.64
C ASP A 565 11.17 -47.59 -40.62
N ARG A 566 11.65 -47.60 -41.86
CA ARG A 566 11.26 -46.66 -42.92
C ARG A 566 9.75 -46.55 -43.04
N LYS A 567 9.06 -47.67 -43.22
CA LYS A 567 7.61 -47.64 -43.51
C LYS A 567 6.79 -47.04 -42.35
N HIS A 568 7.16 -47.33 -41.10
CA HIS A 568 6.44 -46.82 -39.93
C HIS A 568 6.62 -45.31 -39.81
N THR A 569 7.87 -44.87 -39.76
CA THR A 569 8.20 -43.43 -39.63
C THR A 569 7.73 -42.60 -40.81
N TRP A 570 7.61 -43.18 -42.01
CA TRP A 570 7.03 -42.54 -43.17
C TRP A 570 5.51 -42.33 -43.06
N MET A 571 4.81 -43.30 -42.47
CA MET A 571 3.37 -43.17 -42.24
C MET A 571 3.08 -42.16 -41.13
N GLU A 572 3.85 -42.15 -40.05
CA GLU A 572 3.72 -41.16 -38.98
C GLU A 572 3.93 -39.73 -39.48
N ASP A 573 5.00 -39.47 -40.26
CA ASP A 573 5.22 -38.16 -40.87
C ASP A 573 4.11 -37.77 -41.85
N ALA A 574 3.64 -38.73 -42.65
CA ALA A 574 2.54 -38.46 -43.59
C ALA A 574 1.25 -38.11 -42.86
N ASP A 575 0.99 -38.73 -41.70
CA ASP A 575 -0.18 -38.41 -40.88
C ASP A 575 0.00 -37.07 -40.14
N SER A 576 1.19 -36.74 -39.64
CA SER A 576 1.46 -35.42 -39.04
C SER A 576 1.33 -34.28 -40.06
N ILE A 577 1.79 -34.48 -41.30
CA ILE A 577 1.65 -33.48 -42.37
C ILE A 577 0.16 -33.29 -42.75
N LYS A 578 -0.63 -34.38 -42.79
CA LYS A 578 -2.08 -34.29 -43.04
C LYS A 578 -2.82 -33.52 -41.96
N GLU A 579 -2.42 -33.67 -40.69
CA GLU A 579 -3.03 -32.92 -39.59
C GLU A 579 -2.68 -31.42 -39.65
N ASN A 580 -1.48 -31.08 -40.12
CA ASN A 580 -0.96 -29.70 -40.13
C ASN A 580 -1.32 -28.86 -41.38
N VAL A 581 -1.72 -29.48 -42.50
CA VAL A 581 -1.94 -28.77 -43.78
C VAL A 581 -3.34 -29.04 -44.37
N PRO A 582 -4.16 -28.01 -44.67
CA PRO A 582 -5.46 -28.20 -45.31
C PRO A 582 -5.31 -28.66 -46.78
N PHE A 583 -5.80 -29.86 -47.07
CA PHE A 583 -6.22 -30.43 -48.37
C PHE A 583 -5.71 -29.75 -49.66
N ASN A 584 -4.47 -30.07 -50.08
CA ASN A 584 -4.08 -30.11 -51.49
C ASN A 584 -3.30 -31.38 -51.88
N LEU A 585 -3.14 -32.32 -50.94
CA LEU A 585 -2.21 -33.44 -51.06
C LEU A 585 -2.83 -34.78 -51.49
N GLU A 586 -4.13 -34.85 -51.77
CA GLU A 586 -4.80 -36.15 -51.88
C GLU A 586 -4.46 -36.94 -53.16
N VAL A 587 -3.94 -36.30 -54.22
CA VAL A 587 -3.84 -36.97 -55.54
C VAL A 587 -2.41 -37.27 -56.03
N LYS A 588 -1.34 -36.76 -55.40
CA LYS A 588 0.02 -36.98 -55.94
C LYS A 588 1.09 -37.42 -54.95
N VAL A 589 0.96 -37.09 -53.66
CA VAL A 589 1.97 -37.50 -52.66
C VAL A 589 1.79 -38.97 -52.30
N THR A 590 0.56 -39.45 -52.11
CA THR A 590 0.22 -40.88 -51.93
C THR A 590 0.72 -41.77 -53.07
N GLY A 591 0.84 -41.23 -54.29
CA GLY A 591 1.43 -41.91 -55.44
C GLY A 591 2.94 -42.14 -55.28
N VAL A 592 3.70 -41.20 -54.73
CA VAL A 592 5.16 -41.31 -54.54
C VAL A 592 5.51 -42.32 -53.43
N TRP A 593 4.74 -42.31 -52.33
CA TRP A 593 4.90 -43.26 -51.24
C TRP A 593 4.47 -44.69 -51.61
N ARG A 594 3.58 -44.84 -52.60
CA ARG A 594 3.11 -46.16 -53.08
C ARG A 594 3.95 -46.71 -54.24
N ASN A 595 4.52 -45.85 -55.11
CA ASN A 595 5.35 -46.28 -56.25
C ASN A 595 6.83 -46.53 -55.93
N SER A 596 7.33 -46.12 -54.76
CA SER A 596 8.68 -46.50 -54.31
C SER A 596 8.74 -47.95 -53.81
N GLY A 597 7.59 -48.60 -53.60
CA GLY A 597 7.47 -50.02 -53.23
C GLY A 597 7.25 -51.00 -54.40
N SER A 598 7.22 -50.56 -55.66
CA SER A 598 6.88 -51.42 -56.82
C SER A 598 8.08 -52.07 -57.53
N LYS A 599 9.20 -52.25 -56.83
CA LYS A 599 10.28 -53.16 -57.24
C LYS A 599 10.73 -54.05 -56.09
N LEU A 600 9.83 -54.89 -55.60
CA LEU A 600 10.21 -56.14 -54.92
C LEU A 600 9.61 -57.31 -55.72
N PRO A 601 10.41 -58.31 -56.10
CA PRO A 601 9.93 -59.46 -56.86
C PRO A 601 8.90 -60.25 -56.04
N GLU A 602 7.94 -60.84 -56.75
CA GLU A 602 6.98 -61.82 -56.21
C GLU A 602 7.65 -62.85 -55.31
N MET A 603 7.15 -62.98 -54.07
CA MET A 603 6.75 -64.25 -53.45
C MET A 603 5.59 -64.01 -52.49
#